data_AF-A0A0K8QBM8-F1
#
_entry.id   AF-A0A0K8QBM8-F1
#
_cell.length_a   1.000
_cell.length_b   1.000
_cell.length_c   1.000
_cell.angle_alpha   90.00
_cell.angle_beta   90.00
_cell.angle_gamma   90.00
#
_symmetry.space_group_name_H-M   'P 1'
#
loop_
_entity.id
_entity.type
_entity.pdbx_description
1 polymer ?
#
loop_
_entity_poly.entity_id
_entity_poly.type
_entity_poly.pdbx_seq_one_letter_code
_entity_poly.pdbx_strand_id
1 'polypeptide(L)'
;MDHSYFVNGLRIITLDTSVPGFHHGELSQSQLDWLESELATPAPDGTILALHHPPVPSVLDLSILVELRGQAALADVVRNSDIRSILGGHLHYSTMAMFAGVPVSVASASCYTQDLNVPQGGTRGRDGAQAFNLVHVYEQTIVHSVVPLGKSPTVGEYVSPEATRRRLAQAGIRIPQRATHERGSMADAKHPEMTRR
;
A
#
# COMPACT_ATOMS: atom_id res chain seq x y z
N MET A 1 4.77 -6.17 -17.87
CA MET A 1 6.20 -6.43 -17.57
C MET A 1 6.45 -6.13 -16.10
N ASP A 2 7.28 -6.94 -15.46
CA ASP A 2 7.61 -6.80 -14.03
C ASP A 2 8.86 -5.93 -13.83
N HIS A 3 8.86 -5.09 -12.79
CA HIS A 3 9.95 -4.16 -12.53
C HIS A 3 10.21 -4.00 -11.04
N SER A 4 11.47 -3.75 -10.69
CA SER A 4 11.93 -3.43 -9.35
C SER A 4 12.78 -2.16 -9.44
N TYR A 5 12.46 -1.15 -8.63
CA TYR A 5 13.23 0.09 -8.57
C TYR A 5 13.16 0.72 -7.19
N PHE A 6 14.12 1.60 -6.89
CA PHE A 6 14.24 2.26 -5.61
C PHE A 6 13.87 3.73 -5.70
N VAL A 7 13.13 4.20 -4.69
CA VAL A 7 12.93 5.62 -4.39
C VAL A 7 13.60 5.87 -3.04
N ASN A 8 14.85 6.37 -3.08
CA ASN A 8 15.73 6.40 -1.92
C ASN A 8 15.88 4.99 -1.31
N GLY A 9 15.52 4.79 -0.02
CA GLY A 9 15.59 3.47 0.63
C GLY A 9 14.34 2.60 0.47
N LEU A 10 13.28 3.11 -0.15
CA LEU A 10 12.04 2.37 -0.39
C LEU A 10 12.14 1.63 -1.73
N ARG A 11 11.93 0.31 -1.72
CA ARG A 11 11.80 -0.47 -2.95
C ARG A 11 10.35 -0.50 -3.42
N ILE A 12 10.14 -0.30 -4.71
CA ILE A 12 8.84 -0.47 -5.37
C ILE A 12 8.98 -1.60 -6.39
N ILE A 13 8.17 -2.64 -6.21
CA ILE A 13 8.05 -3.75 -7.16
C ILE A 13 6.69 -3.65 -7.83
N THR A 14 6.67 -3.68 -9.15
CA THR A 14 5.43 -3.79 -9.94
C THR A 14 5.34 -5.18 -10.55
N LEU A 15 4.23 -5.88 -10.30
CA LEU A 15 3.91 -7.16 -10.93
C LEU A 15 2.79 -7.02 -11.95
N ASP A 16 3.03 -7.57 -13.12
CA ASP A 16 2.06 -7.71 -14.19
C ASP A 16 1.26 -8.99 -13.99
N THR A 17 0.09 -8.83 -13.38
CA THR A 17 -0.89 -9.90 -13.20
C THR A 17 -1.76 -10.12 -14.45
N SER A 18 -1.58 -9.38 -15.54
CA SER A 18 -2.47 -9.46 -16.70
C SER A 18 -2.21 -10.71 -17.54
N VAL A 19 -3.28 -11.29 -18.09
CA VAL A 19 -3.20 -12.42 -19.01
C VAL A 19 -3.69 -11.98 -20.39
N PRO A 20 -2.83 -11.97 -21.43
CA PRO A 20 -3.23 -11.53 -22.76
C PRO A 20 -4.48 -12.27 -23.29
N GLY A 21 -5.51 -11.51 -23.67
CA GLY A 21 -6.78 -12.05 -24.16
C GLY A 21 -7.78 -12.45 -23.07
N PHE A 22 -7.44 -12.30 -21.79
CA PHE A 22 -8.31 -12.62 -20.66
C PHE A 22 -8.40 -11.46 -19.66
N HIS A 23 -9.42 -11.51 -18.82
CA HIS A 23 -9.69 -10.48 -17.80
C HIS A 23 -9.37 -10.91 -16.37
N HIS A 24 -9.03 -12.20 -16.15
CA HIS A 24 -8.57 -12.67 -14.86
C HIS A 24 -7.08 -12.43 -14.69
N GLY A 25 -6.60 -12.49 -13.45
CA GLY A 25 -5.20 -12.36 -13.13
C GLY A 25 -4.50 -13.69 -12.92
N GLU A 26 -3.28 -13.83 -13.41
CA GLU A 26 -2.38 -14.95 -13.07
C GLU A 26 -0.95 -14.44 -12.90
N LEU A 27 -0.14 -15.20 -12.16
CA LEU A 27 1.30 -15.01 -12.08
C LEU A 27 1.96 -16.34 -12.46
N SER A 28 2.89 -16.28 -13.40
CA SER A 28 3.67 -17.45 -13.79
C SER A 28 4.69 -17.81 -12.71
N GLN A 29 5.14 -19.08 -12.69
CA GLN A 29 6.16 -19.52 -11.75
C GLN A 29 7.45 -18.68 -11.86
N SER A 30 7.88 -18.33 -13.08
CA SER A 30 9.06 -17.48 -13.28
C SER A 30 8.92 -16.08 -12.68
N GLN A 31 7.71 -15.53 -12.63
CA GLN A 31 7.46 -14.23 -11.98
C GLN A 31 7.53 -14.35 -10.47
N LEU A 32 7.04 -15.46 -9.91
CA LEU A 32 7.12 -15.76 -8.49
C LEU A 32 8.57 -16.01 -8.04
N ASP A 33 9.33 -16.79 -8.81
CA ASP A 33 10.75 -17.04 -8.55
C ASP A 33 11.57 -15.74 -8.62
N TRP A 34 11.25 -14.88 -9.60
CA TRP A 34 11.87 -13.56 -9.71
C TRP A 34 11.51 -12.66 -8.51
N LEU A 35 10.23 -12.62 -8.11
CA LEU A 35 9.80 -11.86 -6.94
C LEU A 35 10.52 -12.35 -5.67
N GLU A 36 10.61 -13.66 -5.46
CA GLU A 36 11.31 -14.25 -4.32
C GLU A 36 12.79 -13.85 -4.30
N SER A 37 13.46 -13.90 -5.46
CA SER A 37 14.84 -13.44 -5.62
C SER A 37 15.01 -11.96 -5.25
N GLU A 38 14.10 -11.08 -5.70
CA GLU A 38 14.16 -9.66 -5.35
C GLU A 38 13.99 -9.46 -3.84
N LEU A 39 13.05 -10.18 -3.21
CA LEU A 39 12.73 -10.04 -1.78
C LEU A 39 13.71 -10.74 -0.84
N ALA A 40 14.62 -11.58 -1.36
CA ALA A 40 15.62 -12.28 -0.55
C ALA A 40 16.51 -11.33 0.28
N THR A 41 16.72 -10.10 -0.20
CA THR A 41 17.36 -9.03 0.57
C THR A 41 16.34 -7.93 0.87
N PRO A 42 16.08 -7.61 2.15
CA PRO A 42 15.20 -6.50 2.54
C PRO A 42 15.74 -5.14 2.08
N ALA A 43 14.84 -4.24 1.68
CA ALA A 43 15.16 -2.84 1.41
C ALA A 43 15.20 -2.02 2.72
N PRO A 44 16.02 -0.93 2.80
CA PRO A 44 16.16 -0.14 4.02
C PRO A 44 14.85 0.41 4.60
N ASP A 45 13.94 0.89 3.74
CA ASP A 45 12.63 1.43 4.15
C ASP A 45 11.48 0.43 3.89
N GLY A 46 11.83 -0.83 3.57
CA GLY A 46 10.94 -1.91 3.14
C GLY A 46 10.50 -1.82 1.67
N THR A 47 9.52 -2.63 1.32
CA THR A 47 9.04 -2.77 -0.06
C THR A 47 7.55 -2.45 -0.20
N ILE A 48 7.17 -1.74 -1.26
CA ILE A 48 5.80 -1.65 -1.77
C ILE A 48 5.65 -2.58 -2.96
N LEU A 49 4.68 -3.49 -2.90
CA LEU A 49 4.29 -4.31 -4.05
C LEU A 49 3.08 -3.68 -4.73
N ALA A 50 3.12 -3.46 -6.04
CA ALA A 50 2.02 -2.90 -6.81
C ALA A 50 1.60 -3.86 -7.91
N LEU A 51 0.30 -4.11 -8.04
CA LEU A 51 -0.29 -5.02 -9.02
C LEU A 51 -1.72 -4.60 -9.38
N HIS A 52 -2.29 -5.19 -10.44
CA HIS A 52 -3.65 -4.86 -10.88
C HIS A 52 -4.71 -5.65 -10.10
N HIS A 53 -4.65 -6.99 -10.16
CA HIS A 53 -5.64 -7.89 -9.56
C HIS A 53 -5.29 -8.15 -8.07
N PRO A 54 -6.00 -7.56 -7.10
CA PRO A 54 -5.60 -7.63 -5.71
C PRO A 54 -5.81 -9.05 -5.12
N PRO A 55 -4.90 -9.56 -4.28
CA PRO A 55 -5.03 -10.88 -3.65
C PRO A 55 -5.95 -10.81 -2.41
N VAL A 56 -7.20 -10.38 -2.61
CA VAL A 56 -8.19 -10.21 -1.54
C VAL A 56 -9.57 -10.67 -2.01
N PRO A 57 -10.42 -11.18 -1.11
CA PRO A 57 -11.82 -11.43 -1.43
C PRO A 57 -12.52 -10.13 -1.82
N SER A 58 -13.37 -10.20 -2.84
CA SER A 58 -14.28 -9.11 -3.21
C SER A 58 -15.69 -9.41 -2.74
N VAL A 59 -16.43 -8.37 -2.39
CA VAL A 59 -17.81 -8.46 -1.88
C VAL A 59 -18.86 -8.53 -3.00
N LEU A 60 -18.44 -8.51 -4.26
CA LEU A 60 -19.31 -8.59 -5.44
C LEU A 60 -19.06 -9.92 -6.16
N ASP A 61 -20.04 -10.82 -6.16
CA ASP A 61 -19.86 -12.21 -6.61
C ASP A 61 -19.24 -12.36 -8.01
N LEU A 62 -19.62 -11.51 -8.97
CA LEU A 62 -19.10 -11.58 -10.34
C LEU A 62 -17.59 -11.32 -10.44
N SER A 63 -16.96 -10.72 -9.43
CA SER A 63 -15.50 -10.54 -9.44
C SER A 63 -14.73 -11.86 -9.48
N ILE A 64 -15.33 -12.97 -9.03
CA ILE A 64 -14.68 -14.30 -9.05
C ILE A 64 -14.29 -14.73 -10.47
N LEU A 65 -15.02 -14.27 -11.50
CA LEU A 65 -14.71 -14.60 -12.90
C LEU A 65 -13.39 -13.99 -13.38
N VAL A 66 -12.93 -12.93 -12.70
CA VAL A 66 -11.83 -12.06 -13.13
C VAL A 66 -10.81 -11.80 -12.01
N GLU A 67 -10.86 -12.56 -10.92
CA GLU A 67 -9.93 -12.41 -9.80
C GLU A 67 -8.50 -12.83 -10.15
N LEU A 68 -7.57 -12.54 -9.24
CA LEU A 68 -6.24 -13.15 -9.27
C LEU A 68 -6.35 -14.63 -8.87
N ARG A 69 -5.91 -15.53 -9.73
CA ARG A 69 -5.86 -16.98 -9.47
C ARG A 69 -4.51 -17.37 -8.88
N GLY A 70 -4.45 -18.57 -8.27
CA GLY A 70 -3.20 -19.11 -7.74
C GLY A 70 -2.62 -18.32 -6.56
N GLN A 71 -3.46 -17.58 -5.82
CA GLN A 71 -3.01 -16.67 -4.75
C GLN A 71 -2.20 -17.38 -3.66
N ALA A 72 -2.37 -18.69 -3.45
CA ALA A 72 -1.56 -19.44 -2.49
C ALA A 72 -0.05 -19.35 -2.79
N ALA A 73 0.35 -19.48 -4.07
CA ALA A 73 1.76 -19.40 -4.45
C ALA A 73 2.34 -18.00 -4.25
N LEU A 74 1.55 -16.94 -4.51
CA LEU A 74 1.95 -15.57 -4.17
C LEU A 74 2.05 -15.38 -2.64
N ALA A 75 1.15 -16.00 -1.87
CA ALA A 75 1.16 -15.89 -0.41
C ALA A 75 2.45 -16.47 0.21
N ASP A 76 2.99 -17.53 -0.37
CA ASP A 76 4.24 -18.15 0.08
C ASP A 76 5.43 -17.21 -0.09
N VAL A 77 5.49 -16.45 -1.19
CA VAL A 77 6.54 -15.44 -1.44
C VAL A 77 6.36 -14.17 -0.60
N VAL A 78 5.11 -13.72 -0.41
CA VAL A 78 4.81 -12.49 0.34
C VAL A 78 5.04 -12.67 1.84
N ARG A 79 4.74 -13.84 2.39
CA ARG A 79 4.82 -14.10 3.83
C ARG A 79 6.25 -13.93 4.33
N ASN A 80 6.39 -13.20 5.44
CA ASN A 80 7.69 -12.90 6.08
C ASN A 80 8.69 -12.11 5.21
N SER A 81 8.26 -11.56 4.07
CA SER A 81 9.06 -10.62 3.28
C SER A 81 9.10 -9.23 3.94
N ASP A 82 9.89 -8.31 3.37
CA ASP A 82 9.93 -6.91 3.78
C ASP A 82 8.83 -6.05 3.11
N ILE A 83 7.85 -6.68 2.45
CA ILE A 83 6.71 -5.96 1.87
C ILE A 83 5.89 -5.35 3.00
N ARG A 84 5.76 -4.03 2.97
CA ARG A 84 5.02 -3.25 3.96
C ARG A 84 3.58 -2.95 3.54
N SER A 85 3.30 -2.97 2.24
CA SER A 85 1.95 -2.83 1.69
C SER A 85 1.87 -3.33 0.24
N ILE A 86 0.71 -3.89 -0.12
CA ILE A 86 0.33 -4.25 -1.48
C ILE A 86 -0.69 -3.23 -2.01
N LEU A 87 -0.39 -2.61 -3.14
CA LEU A 87 -1.31 -1.71 -3.86
C LEU A 87 -2.01 -2.48 -4.96
N GLY A 88 -3.35 -2.47 -4.93
CA GLY A 88 -4.21 -3.12 -5.91
C GLY A 88 -5.18 -2.15 -6.60
N GLY A 89 -5.78 -2.63 -7.68
CA GLY A 89 -6.86 -1.95 -8.39
C GLY A 89 -7.98 -2.93 -8.74
N HIS A 90 -8.41 -2.94 -10.00
CA HIS A 90 -9.34 -3.90 -10.60
C HIS A 90 -10.80 -3.87 -10.09
N LEU A 91 -11.03 -3.72 -8.78
CA LEU A 91 -12.35 -3.86 -8.17
C LEU A 91 -13.27 -2.65 -8.39
N HIS A 92 -12.71 -1.48 -8.74
CA HIS A 92 -13.46 -0.24 -8.96
C HIS A 92 -14.27 0.25 -7.73
N TYR A 93 -13.89 -0.17 -6.52
CA TYR A 93 -14.33 0.41 -5.24
C TYR A 93 -13.17 0.35 -4.25
N SER A 94 -13.17 1.25 -3.26
CA SER A 94 -12.15 1.24 -2.22
C SER A 94 -12.35 0.06 -1.28
N THR A 95 -11.34 -0.79 -1.12
CA THR A 95 -11.33 -1.86 -0.13
C THR A 95 -9.93 -2.07 0.42
N MET A 96 -9.85 -2.65 1.62
CA MET A 96 -8.59 -2.96 2.29
C MET A 96 -8.72 -4.26 3.07
N ALA A 97 -7.65 -5.04 3.08
CA ALA A 97 -7.58 -6.32 3.78
C ALA A 97 -6.14 -6.66 4.15
N MET A 98 -5.91 -7.89 4.61
CA MET A 98 -4.59 -8.46 4.84
C MET A 98 -4.38 -9.65 3.92
N PHE A 99 -3.19 -9.80 3.35
CA PHE A 99 -2.79 -10.95 2.56
C PHE A 99 -1.41 -11.44 3.02
N ALA A 100 -1.33 -12.70 3.45
CA ALA A 100 -0.10 -13.29 4.01
C ALA A 100 0.58 -12.47 5.15
N GLY A 101 -0.21 -11.69 5.90
CA GLY A 101 0.27 -10.81 6.97
C GLY A 101 0.63 -9.38 6.52
N VAL A 102 0.48 -9.06 5.23
CA VAL A 102 0.76 -7.73 4.65
C VAL A 102 -0.54 -6.98 4.35
N PRO A 103 -0.64 -5.67 4.69
CA PRO A 103 -1.79 -4.86 4.32
C PRO A 103 -1.96 -4.70 2.80
N VAL A 104 -3.17 -4.92 2.30
CA VAL A 104 -3.55 -4.66 0.91
C VAL A 104 -4.47 -3.43 0.87
N SER A 105 -4.15 -2.46 0.02
CA SER A 105 -4.98 -1.29 -0.26
C SER A 105 -5.39 -1.30 -1.73
N VAL A 106 -6.70 -1.43 -1.97
CA VAL A 106 -7.28 -1.35 -3.31
C VAL A 106 -7.83 0.05 -3.53
N ALA A 107 -7.27 0.76 -4.50
CA ALA A 107 -7.80 2.05 -4.91
C ALA A 107 -9.10 1.86 -5.72
N SER A 108 -10.03 2.81 -5.59
CA SER A 108 -11.17 2.89 -6.50
C SER A 108 -10.70 3.30 -7.91
N ALA A 109 -11.64 3.53 -8.81
CA ALA A 109 -11.36 3.90 -10.19
C ALA A 109 -11.69 5.38 -10.46
N SER A 110 -11.00 5.95 -11.44
CA SER A 110 -11.19 7.34 -11.89
C SER A 110 -12.29 7.51 -12.93
N CYS A 111 -12.71 6.42 -13.60
CA CYS A 111 -13.70 6.45 -14.67
C CYS A 111 -15.14 6.25 -14.15
N TYR A 112 -15.41 5.12 -13.50
CA TYR A 112 -16.68 4.78 -12.87
C TYR A 112 -16.39 3.85 -11.68
N THR A 113 -17.31 3.77 -10.71
CA THR A 113 -17.14 2.88 -9.53
C THR A 113 -18.24 1.84 -9.44
N GLN A 114 -18.03 0.79 -8.66
CA GLN A 114 -19.11 -0.12 -8.28
C GLN A 114 -19.97 0.50 -7.16
N ASP A 115 -21.28 0.37 -7.28
CA ASP A 115 -22.23 0.71 -6.22
C ASP A 115 -22.42 -0.47 -5.27
N LEU A 116 -21.86 -0.37 -4.08
CA LEU A 116 -21.97 -1.41 -3.05
C LEU A 116 -23.33 -1.43 -2.33
N ASN A 117 -24.26 -0.53 -2.66
CA ASN A 117 -25.66 -0.59 -2.21
C ASN A 117 -26.55 -1.45 -3.13
N VAL A 118 -25.97 -2.13 -4.12
CA VAL A 118 -26.68 -3.10 -4.97
C VAL A 118 -27.22 -4.27 -4.12
N PRO A 119 -28.36 -4.89 -4.47
CA PRO A 119 -28.81 -6.11 -3.80
C PRO A 119 -27.73 -7.20 -3.81
N GLN A 120 -27.68 -8.00 -2.75
CA GLN A 120 -26.70 -9.07 -2.59
C GLN A 120 -26.66 -9.99 -3.82
N GLY A 121 -25.44 -10.31 -4.28
CA GLY A 121 -25.18 -11.09 -5.50
C GLY A 121 -25.20 -10.27 -6.80
N GLY A 122 -25.67 -9.03 -6.75
CA GLY A 122 -25.67 -8.11 -7.90
C GLY A 122 -24.35 -7.35 -8.06
N THR A 123 -24.20 -6.70 -9.21
CA THR A 123 -23.18 -5.68 -9.45
C THR A 123 -23.80 -4.50 -10.21
N ARG A 124 -23.33 -3.28 -9.95
CA ARG A 124 -23.81 -2.08 -10.64
C ARG A 124 -22.71 -1.04 -10.72
N GLY A 125 -22.22 -0.77 -11.93
CA GLY A 125 -21.41 0.40 -12.18
C GLY A 125 -22.21 1.69 -11.98
N ARG A 126 -21.58 2.72 -11.41
CA ARG A 126 -22.12 4.07 -11.27
C ARG A 126 -21.10 5.12 -11.69
N ASP A 127 -21.60 6.19 -12.28
CA ASP A 127 -20.84 7.42 -12.50
C ASP A 127 -20.90 8.27 -11.22
N GLY A 128 -20.04 7.93 -10.27
CA GLY A 128 -19.96 8.61 -8.97
C GLY A 128 -18.97 7.93 -8.05
N ALA A 129 -18.56 8.64 -7.00
CA ALA A 129 -17.58 8.19 -6.00
C ALA A 129 -16.20 7.78 -6.58
N GLN A 130 -15.86 8.23 -7.79
CA GLN A 130 -14.52 8.06 -8.33
C GLN A 130 -13.49 8.64 -7.37
N ALA A 131 -12.36 7.98 -7.22
CA ALA A 131 -11.33 8.36 -6.27
C ALA A 131 -9.96 7.85 -6.70
N PHE A 132 -8.91 8.41 -6.10
CA PHE A 132 -7.60 7.80 -6.03
C PHE A 132 -7.17 7.69 -4.56
N ASN A 133 -6.10 6.95 -4.27
CA ASN A 133 -5.56 6.89 -2.92
C ASN A 133 -4.25 7.68 -2.82
N LEU A 134 -4.08 8.40 -1.71
CA LEU A 134 -2.79 8.94 -1.29
C LEU A 134 -2.13 7.97 -0.31
N VAL A 135 -0.85 7.68 -0.53
CA VAL A 135 -0.06 6.75 0.30
C VAL A 135 1.05 7.54 1.00
N HIS A 136 1.02 7.56 2.33
CA HIS A 136 2.11 8.10 3.14
C HIS A 136 2.88 6.96 3.81
N VAL A 137 4.17 6.86 3.50
CA VAL A 137 5.08 5.91 4.14
C VAL A 137 5.76 6.61 5.30
N TYR A 138 5.44 6.19 6.51
CA TYR A 138 6.12 6.60 7.75
C TYR A 138 7.09 5.50 8.20
N GLU A 139 7.92 5.80 9.18
CA GLU A 139 8.89 4.84 9.73
C GLU A 139 8.21 3.54 10.18
N GLN A 140 7.10 3.63 10.93
CA GLN A 140 6.46 2.48 11.57
C GLN A 140 5.11 2.09 10.96
N THR A 141 4.61 2.85 9.99
CA THR A 141 3.28 2.61 9.41
C THR A 141 3.17 3.14 7.99
N ILE A 142 2.18 2.64 7.25
CA ILE A 142 1.79 3.17 5.95
C ILE A 142 0.33 3.58 6.05
N VAL A 143 0.05 4.83 5.71
CA VAL A 143 -1.30 5.39 5.73
C VAL A 143 -1.82 5.47 4.30
N HIS A 144 -2.95 4.80 4.04
CA HIS A 144 -3.70 4.92 2.81
C HIS A 144 -4.92 5.81 3.06
N SER A 145 -5.07 6.88 2.27
CA SER A 145 -6.19 7.80 2.38
C SER A 145 -6.94 7.88 1.06
N VAL A 146 -8.25 7.66 1.08
CA VAL A 146 -9.10 7.80 -0.10
C VAL A 146 -9.31 9.28 -0.39
N VAL A 147 -9.08 9.68 -1.64
CA VAL A 147 -9.29 11.05 -2.14
C VAL A 147 -10.39 11.01 -3.20
N PRO A 148 -11.64 11.34 -2.84
CA PRO A 148 -12.73 11.45 -3.81
C PRO A 148 -12.42 12.50 -4.87
N LEU A 149 -12.76 12.20 -6.12
CA LEU A 149 -12.73 13.14 -7.22
C LEU A 149 -13.97 14.04 -7.21
N GLY A 150 -13.81 15.24 -7.77
CA GLY A 150 -14.88 16.23 -7.86
C GLY A 150 -14.88 17.24 -6.71
N LYS A 151 -15.95 18.02 -6.63
CA LYS A 151 -16.17 19.03 -5.59
C LYS A 151 -17.45 18.71 -4.85
N SER A 152 -17.44 18.91 -3.54
CA SER A 152 -18.63 18.88 -2.71
C SER A 152 -18.84 20.26 -2.08
N PRO A 153 -20.09 20.63 -1.71
CA PRO A 153 -20.33 21.84 -0.95
C PRO A 153 -19.52 21.85 0.35
N THR A 154 -19.00 23.02 0.72
CA THR A 154 -18.31 23.20 2.01
C THR A 154 -19.29 22.97 3.15
N VAL A 155 -18.88 22.15 4.12
CA VAL A 155 -19.54 22.02 5.42
C VAL A 155 -18.57 22.56 6.48
N GLY A 156 -19.02 23.54 7.27
CA GLY A 156 -18.17 24.22 8.25
C GLY A 156 -17.29 25.33 7.62
N GLU A 157 -16.15 25.59 8.24
CA GLU A 157 -15.20 26.63 7.81
C GLU A 157 -14.06 26.03 6.99
N TYR A 158 -13.74 26.64 5.84
CA TYR A 158 -12.48 26.37 5.15
C TYR A 158 -11.31 27.02 5.92
N VAL A 159 -10.35 26.21 6.36
CA VAL A 159 -9.14 26.68 7.03
C VAL A 159 -7.97 26.67 6.03
N SER A 160 -7.49 27.86 5.68
CA SER A 160 -6.35 27.99 4.75
C SER A 160 -5.03 27.46 5.35
N PRO A 161 -4.02 27.14 4.54
CA PRO A 161 -2.70 26.72 5.06
C PRO A 161 -2.07 27.72 6.02
N GLU A 162 -2.27 29.02 5.79
CA GLU A 162 -1.81 30.07 6.70
C GLU A 162 -2.56 30.07 8.03
N ALA A 163 -3.89 29.96 7.97
CA ALA A 163 -4.72 29.85 9.18
C ALA A 163 -4.35 28.60 9.99
N THR A 164 -4.10 27.46 9.34
CA THR A 164 -3.62 26.24 10.00
C THR A 164 -2.29 26.47 10.71
N ARG A 165 -1.29 27.08 10.04
CA ARG A 165 0.01 27.40 10.66
C ARG A 165 -0.15 28.32 11.87
N ARG A 166 -1.01 29.34 11.76
CA ARG A 166 -1.31 30.26 12.87
C ARG A 166 -1.96 29.54 14.05
N ARG A 167 -2.97 28.69 13.80
CA ARG A 167 -3.66 27.91 14.83
C ARG A 167 -2.69 26.97 15.56
N LEU A 168 -1.84 26.26 14.83
CA LEU A 168 -0.80 25.39 15.42
C LEU A 168 0.20 26.18 16.27
N ALA A 169 0.68 27.32 15.76
CA ALA A 169 1.61 28.18 16.49
C ALA A 169 1.00 28.75 17.78
N GLN A 170 -0.26 29.19 17.73
CA GLN A 170 -1.00 29.66 18.92
C GLN A 170 -1.21 28.55 19.95
N ALA A 171 -1.38 27.31 19.51
CA ALA A 171 -1.46 26.15 20.39
C ALA A 171 -0.09 25.65 20.90
N GLY A 172 1.02 26.26 20.45
CA GLY A 172 2.37 25.79 20.79
C GLY A 172 2.74 24.43 20.16
N ILE A 173 2.00 23.97 19.15
CA ILE A 173 2.17 22.65 18.51
C ILE A 173 3.00 22.79 17.23
N ARG A 174 3.94 21.86 17.01
CA ARG A 174 4.72 21.74 15.77
C ARG A 174 4.59 20.33 15.21
N ILE A 175 4.49 20.23 13.88
CA ILE A 175 4.56 18.96 13.17
C ILE A 175 6.04 18.59 12.98
N PRO A 176 6.51 17.44 13.48
CA PRO A 176 7.90 17.02 13.29
C PRO A 176 8.23 16.86 11.79
N GLN A 177 9.41 17.35 11.36
CA GLN A 177 9.85 17.20 9.96
C GLN A 177 10.38 15.80 9.63
N ARG A 178 10.83 15.06 10.64
CA ARG A 178 11.19 13.63 10.58
C ARG A 178 10.84 12.99 11.92
N ALA A 179 10.49 11.71 11.91
CA ALA A 179 10.50 10.93 13.14
C ALA A 179 11.94 10.94 13.68
N THR A 180 12.14 11.47 14.88
CA THR A 180 13.46 11.50 15.52
C THR A 180 13.81 10.09 15.98
N HIS A 181 14.79 9.46 15.32
CA HIS A 181 15.44 8.27 15.85
C HIS A 181 16.28 8.65 17.08
N GLU A 182 15.74 8.48 18.29
CA GLU A 182 16.58 8.26 19.46
C GLU A 182 16.92 6.76 19.55
N ARG A 183 17.82 6.29 18.66
CA ARG A 183 18.56 5.06 18.95
C ARG A 183 19.68 5.43 19.91
N GLY A 184 19.47 5.15 21.20
CA GLY A 184 20.48 5.32 22.23
C GLY A 184 21.78 4.63 21.84
N SER A 185 22.86 5.41 21.74
CA SER A 185 24.22 4.90 21.69
C SER A 185 24.54 4.24 23.03
N MET A 186 24.37 2.91 23.10
CA MET A 186 25.12 2.07 24.03
C MET A 186 26.27 1.42 23.25
N ALA A 187 27.26 2.23 22.90
CA ALA A 187 28.56 1.74 22.44
C ALA A 187 29.64 2.58 23.11
N ASP A 188 29.79 2.41 24.43
CA ASP A 188 30.99 2.83 25.18
C ASP A 188 31.10 2.00 26.48
N ALA A 189 31.20 0.68 26.31
CA ALA A 189 31.69 -0.20 27.37
C ALA A 189 33.20 -0.41 27.16
N LYS A 190 33.98 0.44 27.83
CA LYS A 190 35.44 0.39 27.93
C LYS A 190 35.93 -1.03 28.29
N HIS A 191 36.82 -1.58 27.48
CA HIS A 191 37.73 -2.66 27.89
C HIS A 191 38.84 -2.05 28.77
N PRO A 192 39.09 -2.53 30.00
CA PRO A 192 40.35 -2.23 30.68
C PRO A 192 41.44 -3.21 30.24
N GLU A 193 42.60 -2.64 29.91
CA GLU A 193 43.82 -3.30 29.50
C GLU A 193 44.33 -4.33 30.53
N MET A 194 44.73 -5.50 30.05
CA MET A 194 45.62 -6.41 30.77
C MET A 194 47.02 -5.80 30.81
N THR A 195 47.47 -5.35 31.99
CA THR A 195 48.89 -5.11 32.24
C THR A 195 49.50 -6.36 32.88
N ARG A 196 50.44 -6.97 32.17
CA ARG A 196 51.36 -8.00 32.66
C ARG A 196 52.24 -7.42 33.78
N ARG A 197 52.34 -8.13 34.92
CA ARG A 197 53.59 -8.48 35.61
C ARG A 197 53.39 -9.75 36.41
#